data_AF-A0A6W0M913-F1
#
_entry.id   AF-A0A6W0M913-F1
#
_cell.length_a   1.000
_cell.length_b   1.000
_cell.length_c   1.000
_cell.angle_alpha   90.00
_cell.angle_beta   90.00
_cell.angle_gamma   90.00
#
_symmetry.space_group_name_H-M   'P 1'
#
loop_
_entity.id
_entity.type
_entity.pdbx_description
1 polymer ?
#
loop_
_entity_poly.entity_id
_entity_poly.type
_entity_poly.pdbx_seq_one_letter_code
_entity_poly.pdbx_strand_id
1 'polypeptide(L)'
;MWKTLHQLAAPPRLYQICGRLVPWLAAAGIIALATGWVRGFGFAPADYQQGESYRIMYLHVPAAIWSMGIYAAMAVAAFTGLVWQMKMASLAVAAMAPVGAVYTFIALVTGAAWGKPMWGTWWVWDARLTSELVLLFL
;
A
#
# COMPACT_ATOMS: atom_id res chain seq x y z
N MET A 1 26.98 21.40 7.55
CA MET A 1 26.89 20.41 6.45
C MET A 1 25.48 19.85 6.21
N TRP A 2 24.39 20.51 6.67
CA TRP A 2 23.00 20.07 6.44
C TRP A 2 22.06 21.15 5.87
N LYS A 3 22.59 22.16 5.17
CA LYS A 3 21.77 23.28 4.68
C LYS A 3 20.63 22.83 3.76
N THR A 4 20.85 21.80 2.93
CA THR A 4 19.83 21.24 2.02
C THR A 4 18.73 20.48 2.76
N LEU A 5 19.08 19.64 3.73
CA LEU A 5 18.10 18.92 4.56
C LEU A 5 17.26 19.89 5.41
N HIS A 6 17.87 20.95 5.93
CA HIS A 6 17.13 21.97 6.68
C HIS A 6 16.16 22.77 5.79
N GLN A 7 16.50 22.99 4.51
CA GLN A 7 15.63 23.65 3.55
C GLN A 7 14.42 22.77 3.15
N LEU A 8 14.56 21.44 3.17
CA LEU A 8 13.45 20.50 2.96
C LEU A 8 12.55 20.37 4.19
N ALA A 9 13.04 20.70 5.38
CA ALA A 9 12.22 20.80 6.58
C ALA A 9 11.27 22.01 6.58
N ALA A 10 11.44 22.97 5.65
CA ALA A 10 10.53 24.10 5.48
C ALA A 10 9.25 23.67 4.72
N PRO A 11 8.06 23.68 5.35
CA PRO A 11 6.84 23.14 4.76
C PRO A 11 6.46 23.72 3.39
N PRO A 12 6.56 25.04 3.13
CA PRO A 12 6.20 25.61 1.83
C PRO A 12 7.08 25.10 0.69
N ARG A 13 8.38 24.95 0.94
CA ARG A 13 9.35 24.51 -0.07
C ARG A 13 9.18 23.02 -0.37
N LEU A 14 8.95 22.21 0.66
CA LEU A 14 8.66 20.79 0.49
C LEU A 14 7.37 20.60 -0.31
N TYR A 15 6.31 21.34 0.03
CA TYR A 15 5.03 21.26 -0.67
C TYR A 15 5.14 21.63 -2.15
N GLN A 16 5.90 22.68 -2.50
CA GLN A 16 6.15 23.05 -3.90
C GLN A 16 6.91 21.98 -4.69
N ILE A 17 7.92 21.37 -4.06
CA ILE A 17 8.68 20.28 -4.69
C ILE A 17 7.77 19.07 -4.90
N CYS A 18 7.02 18.67 -3.87
CA CYS A 18 6.05 17.58 -3.98
C CYS A 18 5.02 17.87 -5.08
N GLY A 19 4.42 19.06 -5.11
CA GLY A 19 3.44 19.44 -6.13
C GLY A 19 3.96 19.36 -7.57
N ARG A 20 5.26 19.64 -7.78
CA ARG A 20 5.90 19.46 -9.10
C ARG A 20 6.15 18.00 -9.44
N LEU A 21 6.49 17.17 -8.46
CA LEU A 21 6.83 15.76 -8.67
C LEU A 21 5.59 14.86 -8.77
N VAL A 22 4.53 15.17 -8.04
CA VAL A 22 3.27 14.41 -8.00
C VAL A 22 2.71 14.06 -9.38
N PRO A 23 2.55 14.99 -10.35
CA PRO A 23 1.98 14.63 -11.66
C PRO A 23 2.86 13.63 -12.43
N TRP A 24 4.19 13.77 -12.36
CA TRP A 24 5.12 12.86 -13.03
C TRP A 24 5.14 11.48 -12.37
N LEU A 25 5.15 11.43 -11.04
CA LEU A 25 5.08 10.18 -10.29
C LEU A 25 3.73 9.48 -10.50
N ALA A 26 2.63 10.24 -10.55
CA ALA A 26 1.31 9.71 -10.85
C ALA A 26 1.24 9.12 -12.27
N ALA A 27 1.74 9.85 -13.27
CA ALA A 27 1.79 9.35 -14.65
C ALA A 27 2.65 8.09 -14.77
N ALA A 28 3.86 8.10 -14.19
CA ALA A 28 4.74 6.93 -14.17
C ALA A 28 4.09 5.74 -13.44
N GLY A 29 3.42 6.00 -12.31
CA GLY A 29 2.68 5.00 -11.55
C GLY A 29 1.53 4.38 -12.34
N ILE A 30 0.72 5.20 -13.03
CA ILE A 30 -0.37 4.73 -13.89
C ILE A 30 0.17 3.85 -15.02
N ILE A 31 1.26 4.28 -15.68
CA ILE A 31 1.88 3.49 -16.76
C ILE A 31 2.41 2.15 -16.23
N ALA A 32 3.09 2.16 -15.08
CA ALA A 32 3.61 0.94 -14.46
C ALA A 32 2.49 -0.02 -14.05
N LEU A 33 1.42 0.50 -13.44
CA LEU A 33 0.25 -0.30 -13.06
C LEU A 33 -0.48 -0.87 -14.29
N ALA A 34 -0.73 -0.04 -15.30
CA ALA A 34 -1.41 -0.46 -16.52
C ALA A 34 -0.62 -1.55 -17.26
N THR A 35 0.70 -1.37 -17.41
CA THR A 35 1.56 -2.37 -18.05
C THR A 35 1.63 -3.66 -17.22
N GLY A 36 1.73 -3.55 -15.90
CA GLY A 36 1.69 -4.69 -14.97
C GLY A 36 0.39 -5.48 -15.06
N TRP A 37 -0.76 -4.80 -15.06
CA TRP A 37 -2.07 -5.43 -15.16
C TRP A 37 -2.32 -6.06 -16.53
N VAL A 38 -1.96 -5.39 -17.62
CA VAL A 38 -2.09 -5.96 -18.96
C VAL A 38 -1.29 -7.25 -19.08
N ARG A 39 -0.05 -7.26 -18.59
CA ARG A 39 0.81 -8.46 -18.61
C ARG A 39 0.32 -9.54 -17.66
N GLY A 40 -0.04 -9.18 -16.43
CA GLY A 40 -0.46 -10.13 -15.39
C GLY A 40 -1.82 -10.78 -15.68
N PHE A 41 -2.82 -10.00 -16.09
CA PHE A 41 -4.16 -10.54 -16.35
C PHE A 41 -4.36 -11.05 -17.78
N GLY A 42 -3.68 -10.45 -18.76
CA GLY A 42 -3.86 -10.75 -20.18
C GLY A 42 -2.91 -11.81 -20.73
N PHE A 43 -1.66 -11.86 -20.26
CA PHE A 43 -0.61 -12.68 -20.87
C PHE A 43 -0.02 -13.75 -19.93
N ALA A 44 -0.25 -13.66 -18.63
CA ALA A 44 0.27 -14.66 -17.70
C ALA A 44 -0.42 -16.02 -17.93
N PRO A 45 0.36 -17.11 -18.12
CA PRO A 45 -0.22 -18.44 -18.25
C PRO A 45 -0.94 -18.82 -16.95
N ALA A 46 -1.96 -19.68 -17.09
CA ALA A 46 -2.63 -20.26 -15.93
C ALA A 46 -1.62 -21.05 -15.08
N ASP A 47 -1.78 -20.98 -13.76
CA ASP A 47 -0.97 -21.78 -12.85
C ASP A 47 -1.39 -23.26 -12.91
N TYR A 48 -0.43 -24.16 -12.73
CA TYR A 48 -0.68 -25.61 -12.79
C TYR A 48 -1.65 -26.10 -11.71
N GLN A 49 -1.63 -25.48 -10.51
CA GLN A 49 -2.48 -25.89 -9.38
C GLN A 49 -3.70 -24.98 -9.23
N GLN A 50 -3.53 -23.68 -9.44
CA GLN A 50 -4.55 -22.67 -9.15
C GLN A 50 -5.31 -22.21 -10.41
N GLY A 51 -4.90 -22.65 -11.59
CA GLY A 51 -5.50 -22.28 -12.86
C GLY A 51 -5.52 -20.77 -13.07
N GLU A 52 -6.65 -20.26 -13.55
CA GLU A 52 -6.89 -18.83 -13.80
C GLU A 52 -7.00 -18.00 -12.52
N SER A 53 -7.36 -18.61 -11.39
CA SER A 53 -7.50 -17.91 -10.10
C SER A 53 -6.17 -17.33 -9.61
N TYR A 54 -5.02 -17.88 -10.04
CA TYR A 54 -3.70 -17.32 -9.75
C TYR A 54 -3.55 -15.87 -10.20
N ARG A 55 -4.22 -15.43 -11.28
CA ARG A 55 -4.01 -14.08 -11.81
C ARG A 55 -4.40 -12.97 -10.84
N ILE A 56 -5.31 -13.24 -9.89
CA ILE A 56 -5.66 -12.27 -8.83
C ILE A 56 -4.45 -11.90 -7.95
N MET A 57 -3.43 -12.77 -7.89
CA MET A 57 -2.22 -12.57 -7.10
C MET A 57 -1.42 -11.34 -7.56
N TYR A 58 -1.51 -10.97 -8.85
CA TYR A 58 -0.91 -9.74 -9.39
C TYR A 58 -1.53 -8.46 -8.84
N LEU A 59 -2.74 -8.53 -8.27
CA LEU A 59 -3.37 -7.43 -7.55
C LEU A 59 -3.26 -7.61 -6.03
N HIS A 60 -3.59 -8.81 -5.55
CA HIS A 60 -3.68 -9.10 -4.12
C HIS A 60 -2.34 -8.96 -3.40
N VAL A 61 -1.27 -9.58 -3.91
CA VAL A 61 0.03 -9.59 -3.21
C VAL A 61 0.65 -8.20 -3.09
N PRO A 62 0.71 -7.39 -4.16
CA PRO A 62 1.14 -6.00 -4.02
C PRO A 62 0.27 -5.21 -3.03
N ALA A 63 -1.05 -5.41 -3.06
CA ALA A 63 -1.95 -4.72 -2.14
C ALA A 63 -1.67 -5.06 -0.67
N ALA A 64 -1.46 -6.35 -0.36
CA ALA A 64 -1.12 -6.80 0.99
C ALA A 64 0.27 -6.32 1.45
N ILE A 65 1.25 -6.24 0.55
CA ILE A 65 2.57 -5.68 0.90
C ILE A 65 2.45 -4.18 1.21
N TRP A 66 1.69 -3.43 0.41
CA TRP A 66 1.53 -2.00 0.59
C TRP A 66 0.65 -1.64 1.78
N SER A 67 -0.37 -2.43 2.12
CA SER A 67 -1.15 -2.23 3.35
C SER A 67 -0.22 -2.27 4.58
N MET A 68 0.48 -3.38 4.78
CA MET A 68 1.43 -3.55 5.89
C MET A 68 2.55 -2.50 5.85
N GLY A 69 3.10 -2.20 4.66
CA GLY A 69 4.17 -1.23 4.48
C GLY A 69 3.77 0.20 4.85
N ILE A 70 2.54 0.62 4.51
CA ILE A 70 2.03 1.95 4.86
C ILE A 70 1.80 2.06 6.37
N TYR A 71 1.20 1.04 6.99
CA TYR A 71 1.02 1.04 8.45
C TYR A 71 2.36 1.02 9.21
N ALA A 72 3.37 0.29 8.70
CA ALA A 72 4.72 0.36 9.24
C ALA A 72 5.33 1.76 9.08
N ALA A 73 5.15 2.41 7.92
CA ALA A 73 5.61 3.78 7.69
C ALA A 73 4.89 4.79 8.60
N MET A 74 3.59 4.60 8.86
CA MET A 74 2.82 5.37 9.84
C MET A 74 3.37 5.19 11.25
N ALA A 75 3.70 3.96 11.65
CA ALA A 75 4.30 3.68 12.96
C ALA A 75 5.65 4.38 13.11
N VAL A 76 6.51 4.32 12.08
CA VAL A 76 7.79 5.05 12.06
C VAL A 76 7.55 6.57 12.13
N ALA A 77 6.62 7.10 11.34
CA ALA A 77 6.29 8.53 11.36
C ALA A 77 5.76 8.96 12.74
N ALA A 78 4.83 8.22 13.34
CA ALA A 78 4.32 8.48 14.68
C ALA A 78 5.43 8.42 15.74
N PHE A 79 6.31 7.41 15.69
CA PHE A 79 7.47 7.31 16.57
C PHE A 79 8.41 8.50 16.43
N THR A 80 8.72 8.92 15.19
CA THR A 80 9.57 10.10 14.98
C THR A 80 8.92 11.39 15.49
N GLY A 81 7.60 11.53 15.32
CA GLY A 81 6.81 12.62 15.89
C GLY A 81 6.85 12.64 17.42
N LEU A 82 6.81 11.47 18.07
CA LEU A 82 6.85 11.36 19.52
C LEU A 82 8.25 11.66 20.09
N VAL A 83 9.31 11.10 19.50
CA VAL A 83 10.67 11.23 20.03
C VAL A 83 11.30 12.58 19.69
N TRP A 84 11.19 13.03 18.44
CA TRP A 84 11.80 14.28 17.97
C TRP A 84 10.82 15.46 17.88
N GLN A 85 9.57 15.28 18.29
CA GLN A 85 8.56 16.36 18.32
C GLN A 85 8.40 17.04 16.95
N MET A 86 8.53 16.25 15.87
CA MET A 86 8.39 16.73 14.49
C MET A 86 6.93 17.05 14.18
N LYS A 87 6.60 18.35 14.08
CA LYS A 87 5.24 18.84 13.82
C LYS A 87 4.60 18.26 12.53
N MET A 88 5.41 17.90 11.54
CA MET A 88 4.93 17.32 10.27
C MET A 88 4.58 15.83 10.37
N ALA A 89 5.02 15.14 11.41
CA ALA A 89 4.80 13.70 11.55
C ALA A 89 3.31 13.36 11.67
N SER A 90 2.54 14.13 12.44
CA SER A 90 1.09 13.93 12.57
C SER A 90 0.34 14.11 11.25
N LEU A 91 0.73 15.12 10.46
CA LEU A 91 0.17 15.35 9.11
C LEU A 91 0.52 14.21 8.16
N ALA A 92 1.74 13.67 8.22
CA ALA A 92 2.15 12.53 7.41
C ALA A 92 1.33 11.28 7.76
N VAL A 93 1.16 10.97 9.05
CA VAL A 93 0.32 9.85 9.51
C VAL A 93 -1.12 10.02 9.03
N ALA A 94 -1.71 11.20 9.19
CA ALA A 94 -3.07 11.49 8.75
C ALA A 94 -3.25 11.35 7.22
N ALA A 95 -2.23 11.71 6.43
CA ALA A 95 -2.26 11.54 4.98
C ALA A 95 -2.10 10.07 4.54
N MET A 96 -1.34 9.28 5.29
CA MET A 96 -1.09 7.85 4.99
C MET A 96 -2.26 6.95 5.39
N ALA A 97 -2.96 7.25 6.49
CA ALA A 97 -4.06 6.43 7.02
C ALA A 97 -5.13 6.03 5.98
N PRO A 98 -5.73 6.95 5.20
CA PRO A 98 -6.75 6.56 4.21
C PRO A 98 -6.17 5.70 3.08
N VAL A 99 -4.91 5.93 2.70
CA VAL A 99 -4.24 5.14 1.65
C VAL A 99 -3.98 3.72 2.16
N GLY A 100 -3.50 3.59 3.39
CA GLY A 100 -3.30 2.30 4.06
C GLY A 100 -4.62 1.52 4.12
N ALA A 101 -5.69 2.14 4.63
CA ALA A 101 -7.01 1.51 4.73
C ALA A 101 -7.55 1.02 3.38
N VAL A 102 -7.36 1.78 2.29
CA VAL A 102 -7.76 1.36 0.94
C VAL A 102 -6.99 0.12 0.50
N TYR A 103 -5.67 0.08 0.70
CA TYR A 103 -4.87 -1.10 0.36
C TYR A 103 -5.25 -2.32 1.19
N THR A 104 -5.47 -2.15 2.50
CA THR A 104 -5.92 -3.23 3.39
C THR A 104 -7.29 -3.76 2.95
N PHE A 105 -8.23 -2.87 2.61
CA PHE A 105 -9.54 -3.26 2.11
C PHE A 105 -9.44 -4.05 0.81
N ILE A 106 -8.62 -3.58 -0.16
CA ILE A 106 -8.38 -4.30 -1.41
C ILE A 106 -7.76 -5.67 -1.12
N ALA A 107 -6.77 -5.76 -0.23
CA ALA A 107 -6.13 -7.00 0.15
C ALA A 107 -7.14 -7.99 0.76
N LEU A 108 -8.02 -7.54 1.66
CA LEU A 108 -9.06 -8.38 2.27
C LEU A 108 -10.06 -8.91 1.24
N VAL A 109 -10.59 -8.04 0.38
CA VAL A 109 -11.59 -8.43 -0.64
C VAL A 109 -10.98 -9.39 -1.67
N THR A 110 -9.79 -9.06 -2.18
CA THR A 110 -9.11 -9.90 -3.17
C THR A 110 -8.62 -11.21 -2.57
N GLY A 111 -8.20 -11.20 -1.30
CA GLY A 111 -7.81 -12.40 -0.56
C GLY A 111 -8.99 -13.33 -0.31
N ALA A 112 -10.14 -12.79 0.07
CA ALA A 112 -11.37 -13.57 0.23
C ALA A 112 -11.83 -14.19 -1.10
N ALA A 113 -11.76 -13.41 -2.20
CA ALA A 113 -12.09 -13.88 -3.55
C ALA A 113 -11.18 -15.01 -4.03
N TRP A 114 -9.89 -14.95 -3.70
CA TRP A 114 -8.95 -16.05 -3.98
C TRP A 114 -9.15 -17.25 -3.03
N GLY A 115 -9.53 -17.01 -1.78
CA GLY A 115 -9.77 -18.06 -0.78
C GLY A 115 -10.92 -19.00 -1.16
N LYS A 116 -11.98 -18.49 -1.79
CA LYS A 116 -13.15 -19.31 -2.16
C LYS A 116 -12.82 -20.51 -3.06
N PRO A 117 -12.14 -20.37 -4.21
CA PRO A 117 -11.75 -21.50 -5.05
C PRO A 117 -10.66 -22.37 -4.43
N MET A 118 -9.77 -21.80 -3.61
CA MET A 118 -8.59 -22.52 -3.09
C MET A 118 -8.89 -23.32 -1.81
N TRP A 119 -9.71 -22.77 -0.92
CA TRP A 119 -9.99 -23.34 0.40
C TRP A 119 -11.47 -23.69 0.60
N GLY A 120 -12.32 -23.41 -0.39
CA GLY A 120 -13.77 -23.66 -0.31
C GLY A 120 -14.56 -22.62 0.51
N THR A 121 -13.87 -21.70 1.20
CA THR A 121 -14.44 -20.66 2.06
C THR A 121 -13.86 -19.28 1.74
N TRP A 122 -14.63 -18.22 2.00
CA TRP A 122 -14.19 -16.83 1.83
C TRP A 122 -13.32 -16.33 2.98
N TRP A 123 -13.43 -16.96 4.15
CA TRP A 123 -12.73 -16.54 5.35
C TRP A 123 -12.36 -17.72 6.23
N VAL A 124 -11.19 -17.60 6.85
CA VAL A 124 -10.70 -18.48 7.91
C VAL A 124 -10.13 -17.56 8.98
N TRP A 125 -10.37 -17.87 10.25
CA TRP A 125 -9.83 -17.09 11.37
C TRP A 125 -8.38 -17.46 11.68
N ASP A 126 -7.53 -17.50 10.67
CA ASP A 126 -6.10 -17.71 10.85
C ASP A 126 -5.39 -16.39 11.22
N ALA A 127 -4.16 -16.49 11.72
CA ALA A 127 -3.40 -15.32 12.16
C ALA A 127 -3.16 -14.30 11.04
N ARG A 128 -3.04 -14.75 9.78
CA ARG A 128 -2.77 -13.87 8.63
C ARG A 128 -3.99 -13.05 8.25
N LEU A 129 -5.14 -13.68 8.05
CA LEU A 129 -6.36 -12.96 7.69
C LEU A 129 -6.84 -12.07 8.83
N THR A 130 -6.75 -12.57 10.07
CA THR A 130 -7.16 -11.80 11.25
C THR A 130 -6.26 -10.58 11.46
N SER A 131 -4.94 -10.70 11.27
CA SER A 131 -4.03 -9.55 11.39
C SER A 131 -4.27 -8.49 10.32
N GLU A 132 -4.54 -8.89 9.07
CA GLU A 132 -4.91 -7.95 8.01
C GLU A 132 -6.25 -7.25 8.30
N LEU A 133 -7.21 -7.96 8.88
CA LEU A 133 -8.48 -7.37 9.32
C LEU A 133 -8.27 -6.35 10.45
N VAL A 134 -7.45 -6.68 11.44
CA VAL A 134 -7.09 -5.74 12.51
C VAL A 134 -6.43 -4.50 11.92
N LEU A 135 -5.54 -4.67 10.93
CA LEU A 135 -4.89 -3.58 10.22
C LEU A 135 -5.90 -2.60 9.63
N LEU A 136 -7.07 -3.06 9.14
CA LEU A 136 -8.11 -2.19 8.57
C LEU A 136 -8.74 -1.26 9.60
N PHE A 137 -8.77 -1.67 10.87
CA PHE A 137 -9.40 -0.92 11.96
C PHE A 137 -8.43 -0.02 12.73
N LEU A 138 -7.13 -0.04 12.39
CA LEU A 138 -6.10 0.87 12.92
C LEU A 138 -6.10 2.20 12.18
#